data_AF-A0A9E5SSW6-F1
#
_entry.id   AF-A0A9E5SSW6-F1
#
_cell.length_a   1.000
_cell.length_b   1.000
_cell.length_c   1.000
_cell.angle_alpha   90.00
_cell.angle_beta   90.00
_cell.angle_gamma   90.00
#
_symmetry.space_group_name_H-M   'P 1'
#
loop_
_entity.id
_entity.type
_entity.pdbx_description
1 polymer ?
#
loop_
_entity_poly.entity_id
_entity_poly.type
_entity_poly.pdbx_seq_one_letter_code
_entity_poly.pdbx_strand_id
1 'polypeptide(L)' 'MDANAFAEEVRRAYAEYKAAENYFDNVDDPDLVDFAIYGMQAARMKYAYLLKKAREHYADQLASGE' A
#
# COMPACT_ATOMS: atom_id res chain seq x y z
N MET A 1 -16.62 6.82 2.44
CA MET A 1 -15.25 7.30 2.74
C MET A 1 -15.09 8.58 1.96
N ASP A 2 -14.76 9.67 2.64
CA ASP A 2 -14.38 10.92 2.00
C ASP A 2 -13.06 10.75 1.23
N ALA A 3 -12.87 11.53 0.16
CA ALA A 3 -11.66 11.47 -0.68
C ALA A 3 -10.35 11.63 0.13
N ASN A 4 -10.42 12.37 1.24
CA ASN A 4 -9.30 12.59 2.15
C ASN A 4 -8.90 11.31 2.92
N ALA A 5 -9.86 10.45 3.30
CA ALA A 5 -9.55 9.17 3.95
C ALA A 5 -8.80 8.21 3.01
N PHE A 6 -9.17 8.14 1.73
CA PHE A 6 -8.43 7.31 0.75
C PHE A 6 -7.00 7.80 0.55
N ALA A 7 -6.79 9.12 0.49
CA ALA A 7 -5.45 9.68 0.36
C ALA A 7 -4.57 9.35 1.58
N GLU A 8 -5.14 9.41 2.79
CA GLU A 8 -4.46 9.03 4.03
C GLU A 8 -4.09 7.53 4.03
N GLU A 9 -5.02 6.65 3.69
CA GLU A 9 -4.78 5.20 3.65
C GLU A 9 -3.73 4.80 2.63
N VAL A 10 -3.75 5.41 1.44
CA VAL A 10 -2.74 5.18 0.41
C VAL A 10 -1.36 5.61 0.91
N ARG A 11 -1.26 6.76 1.60
CA ARG A 11 0.01 7.24 2.15
C ARG A 11 0.55 6.32 3.23
N ARG A 12 -0.32 5.82 4.12
CA ARG A 12 0.05 4.85 5.16
C ARG A 12 0.53 3.53 4.55
N ALA A 13 -0.21 2.99 3.59
CA ALA A 13 0.19 1.76 2.91
C ALA A 13 1.51 1.92 2.14
N TYR A 14 1.78 3.09 1.57
CA TYR A 14 3.07 3.40 0.96
C TYR A 14 4.20 3.41 2.00
N ALA A 15 4.00 4.04 3.15
CA ALA A 15 4.98 4.06 4.23
C ALA A 15 5.25 2.64 4.77
N GLU A 16 4.20 1.83 4.96
CA GLU A 16 4.32 0.41 5.34
C GLU A 16 5.12 -0.40 4.30
N TYR A 17 4.84 -0.19 3.01
CA TYR A 17 5.58 -0.85 1.93
C TYR A 17 7.07 -0.45 1.95
N LYS A 18 7.38 0.85 2.09
CA LYS A 18 8.77 1.31 2.19
C LYS A 18 9.49 0.77 3.43
N ALA A 19 8.78 0.62 4.55
CA ALA A 19 9.34 0.00 5.75
C ALA A 19 9.64 -1.50 5.53
N ALA A 20 8.74 -2.23 4.87
CA ALA A 20 8.93 -3.64 4.55
C ALA A 20 10.05 -3.87 3.53
N GLU A 21 10.19 -2.98 2.54
CA GLU A 21 11.30 -2.99 1.58
C GLU A 21 12.64 -2.74 2.31
N ASN A 22 12.70 -1.73 3.18
CA ASN A 22 13.90 -1.50 4.01
C ASN A 22 14.23 -2.71 4.90
N TYR A 23 13.23 -3.38 5.47
CA TYR A 23 13.44 -4.59 6.27
C TYR A 23 14.02 -5.73 5.42
N PHE A 24 13.44 -5.97 4.23
CA PHE A 24 13.96 -6.96 3.29
C PHE A 24 15.40 -6.67 2.83
N ASP A 25 15.73 -5.40 2.60
CA ASP A 25 17.09 -5.01 2.18
C ASP A 25 18.14 -5.21 3.29
N ASN A 26 17.72 -5.25 4.56
CA ASN A 26 18.62 -5.29 5.72
C ASN A 26 18.52 -6.58 6.54
N VAL A 27 17.64 -7.52 6.20
CA VAL A 27 17.52 -8.79 6.91
C VAL A 27 18.77 -9.65 6.65
N ASP A 28 19.45 -10.05 7.72
CA ASP A 28 20.66 -10.86 7.69
C ASP A 28 20.47 -12.25 8.31
N ASP A 29 19.38 -12.45 9.05
CA ASP A 29 18.95 -13.74 9.57
C ASP A 29 18.33 -14.59 8.43
N PRO A 30 18.97 -15.71 8.04
CA PRO A 30 18.46 -16.61 7.00
C PRO A 30 17.05 -17.13 7.26
N ASP A 31 16.67 -17.31 8.54
CA ASP A 31 15.37 -17.83 8.92
C ASP A 31 14.25 -16.78 8.76
N LEU A 32 14.61 -15.50 8.57
CA LEU A 32 13.68 -14.39 8.40
C LEU A 32 13.59 -13.87 6.96
N VAL A 33 14.41 -14.38 6.03
CA VAL A 33 14.41 -13.93 4.63
C VAL A 33 13.04 -14.16 3.97
N ASP A 34 12.49 -15.37 4.11
CA ASP A 34 11.17 -15.69 3.55
C ASP A 34 10.08 -14.81 4.17
N PHE A 35 10.14 -14.59 5.48
CA PHE A 35 9.24 -13.67 6.18
C PHE A 35 9.32 -12.25 5.60
N ALA A 36 10.53 -11.75 5.35
CA ALA A 36 10.76 -10.44 4.75
C ALA A 36 10.20 -10.35 3.31
N ILE A 37 10.41 -11.39 2.50
CA ILE A 37 9.86 -11.49 1.13
C ILE A 37 8.33 -11.41 1.18
N TYR A 38 7.68 -12.25 1.98
CA TYR A 38 6.22 -12.26 2.07
C TYR A 38 5.67 -10.95 2.63
N GLY A 39 6.32 -10.37 3.64
CA GLY A 39 5.94 -9.08 4.21
C GLY A 39 6.01 -7.94 3.20
N MET A 40 7.11 -7.83 2.45
CA MET A 40 7.27 -6.83 1.39
C MET A 40 6.20 -6.99 0.30
N GLN A 41 5.95 -8.21 -0.15
CA GLN A 41 4.97 -8.50 -1.19
C GLN A 41 3.54 -8.18 -0.74
N ALA A 42 3.18 -8.55 0.49
CA ALA A 42 1.88 -8.23 1.07
C ALA A 42 1.66 -6.71 1.18
N ALA A 43 2.66 -5.96 1.66
CA ALA A 43 2.59 -4.50 1.78
C ALA A 43 2.46 -3.82 0.40
N ARG A 44 3.23 -4.28 -0.59
CA ARG A 44 3.12 -3.82 -1.99
C ARG A 44 1.74 -4.07 -2.58
N MET A 45 1.18 -5.26 -2.37
CA MET A 45 -0.16 -5.62 -2.84
C MET A 45 -1.24 -4.74 -2.20
N LYS A 46 -1.15 -4.50 -0.89
CA LYS A 46 -2.06 -3.61 -0.16
C LYS A 46 -2.00 -2.17 -0.71
N TYR A 47 -0.80 -1.63 -0.88
CA TYR A 47 -0.61 -0.30 -1.47
C TYR A 47 -1.22 -0.20 -2.88
N ALA A 48 -0.93 -1.16 -3.76
CA ALA A 48 -1.45 -1.19 -5.12
C ALA A 48 -2.99 -1.27 -5.17
N TYR A 49 -3.58 -2.09 -4.29
CA TYR A 49 -5.02 -2.22 -4.14
C TYR A 49 -5.68 -0.91 -3.70
N LEU A 50 -5.15 -0.26 -2.66
CA LEU A 50 -5.68 1.03 -2.18
C LEU A 50 -5.55 2.13 -3.23
N LEU A 51 -4.45 2.16 -3.98
CA LEU A 51 -4.27 3.11 -5.07
C LEU A 51 -5.30 2.88 -6.19
N LYS A 52 -5.63 1.62 -6.50
CA LYS A 52 -6.72 1.28 -7.43
C LYS A 52 -8.06 1.77 -6.91
N LYS A 53 -8.38 1.51 -5.63
CA LYS A 53 -9.65 1.93 -5.01
C LYS A 53 -9.82 3.44 -4.93
N ALA A 54 -8.75 4.17 -4.61
CA ALA A 54 -8.76 5.63 -4.62
C ALA A 54 -9.12 6.16 -6.02
N ARG A 55 -8.48 5.62 -7.08
CA ARG A 55 -8.79 6.03 -8.47
C ARG A 55 -10.23 5.73 -8.88
N GLU A 56 -10.74 4.55 -8.56
CA GLU A 56 -12.14 4.18 -8.81
C GLU A 56 -13.08 5.18 -8.12
N HIS A 57 -12.83 5.49 -6.84
CA HIS A 57 -13.65 6.44 -6.08
C HIS A 57 -13.61 7.87 -6.63
N TYR A 58 -12.47 8.35 -7.12
CA TYR A 58 -12.38 9.65 -7.79
C TYR A 58 -13.09 9.67 -9.15
N ALA A 59 -12.98 8.59 -9.93
CA ALA A 59 -13.65 8.47 -11.22
C ALA A 59 -15.17 8.42 -11.06
N ASP A 60 -15.67 7.68 -10.06
CA ASP A 60 -17.10 7.58 -9.75
C ASP A 60 -17.68 8.95 -9.31
N GLN A 61 -16.96 9.72 -8.49
CA GLN A 61 -17.36 11.08 -8.12
C GLN A 61 -17.48 12.00 -9.33
N LEU A 62 -16.50 12.00 -10.24
CA LEU A 62 -16.52 12.80 -11.47
C LEU A 62 -17.66 12.40 -12.43
N ALA A 63 -17.99 11.11 -12.49
CA ALA A 63 -19.09 10.62 -13.32
C ALA A 63 -20.48 10.91 -12.72
N SER A 64 -20.55 11.17 -11.41
CA SER A 64 -21.81 11.39 -10.68
C SER A 64 -22.28 12.85 -10.68
N GLY A 65 -21.48 13.78 -11.23
CA GLY A 65 -21.90 15.16 -11.51
C GLY A 65 -22.06 16.04 -10.27
N GLU A 66 -21.07 16.02 -9.37
CA GLU A 66 -20.83 17.14 -8.44
C GLU A 66 -19.92 18.21 -9.07
#